data_AF-A0A952TKU9-F1
#
_entry.id   AF-A0A952TKU9-F1
#
_cell.length_a   1.000
_cell.length_b   1.000
_cell.length_c   1.000
_cell.angle_alpha   90.00
_cell.angle_beta   90.00
_cell.angle_gamma   90.00
#
_symmetry.space_group_name_H-M   'P 1'
#
loop_
_entity.id
_entity.type
_entity.pdbx_description
1 polymer ?
#
loop_
_entity_poly.entity_id
_entity_poly.type
_entity_poly.pdbx_seq_one_letter_code
_entity_poly.pdbx_strand_id
1 'polypeptide(L)'
;MLRIISLLNQKNHYLEKFYSLNENEILNFSAGNFDQLEDFYQTREKILEMVKYLDQELDKAQNLVTNQVTTEQRRELREALAVKDEYVSRILSQDLEILACIESAKSNIIRELQDLRKTKRAVSGYKSNLKNHQLDEEA
;
A
#
# COMPACT_ATOMS: atom_id res chain seq x y z
N MET A 1 -7.02 -28.81 17.06
CA MET A 1 -5.97 -27.86 17.50
C MET A 1 -4.77 -27.79 16.57
N LEU A 2 -4.07 -28.88 16.27
CA LEU A 2 -2.90 -28.84 15.37
C LEU A 2 -3.19 -28.20 14.00
N ARG A 3 -4.36 -28.47 13.40
CA ARG A 3 -4.81 -27.81 12.16
C ARG A 3 -4.99 -26.29 12.32
N ILE A 4 -5.55 -25.83 13.44
CA ILE A 4 -5.76 -24.40 13.71
C ILE A 4 -4.41 -23.68 13.84
N ILE A 5 -3.48 -24.27 14.58
CA ILE A 5 -2.13 -23.72 14.76
C ILE A 5 -1.40 -23.66 13.41
N SER A 6 -1.50 -24.72 12.59
CA SER A 6 -0.95 -24.71 11.23
C SER A 6 -1.56 -23.61 10.35
N LEU A 7 -2.89 -23.44 10.38
CA LEU A 7 -3.58 -22.39 9.62
C LEU A 7 -3.18 -20.98 10.11
N LEU A 8 -3.04 -20.77 11.42
CA LEU A 8 -2.57 -19.51 11.98
C LEU A 8 -1.13 -19.20 11.57
N ASN A 9 -0.23 -20.20 11.60
CA ASN A 9 1.14 -20.01 11.14
C ASN A 9 1.21 -19.71 9.63
N GLN A 10 0.37 -20.35 8.82
CA GLN A 10 0.23 -20.00 7.41
C GLN A 10 -0.29 -18.58 7.22
N LYS A 11 -1.27 -18.14 8.04
CA LYS A 11 -1.76 -16.76 8.01
C LYS A 11 -0.64 -15.79 8.37
N ASN A 12 0.14 -16.08 9.41
CA ASN A 12 1.29 -15.26 9.81
C ASN A 12 2.34 -15.16 8.70
N HIS A 13 2.61 -16.25 7.97
CA HIS A 13 3.51 -16.23 6.81
C HIS A 13 3.03 -15.28 5.70
N TYR A 14 1.72 -15.23 5.44
CA TYR A 14 1.18 -14.27 4.46
C TYR A 14 1.21 -12.83 4.99
N LEU A 15 1.00 -12.62 6.29
CA LEU A 15 1.16 -11.29 6.90
C LEU A 15 2.62 -10.82 6.85
N GLU A 16 3.59 -11.69 7.08
CA GLU A 16 5.02 -11.39 6.92
C GLU A 16 5.36 -11.01 5.47
N LYS A 17 4.81 -11.74 4.49
CA LYS A 17 4.95 -11.37 3.07
C LYS A 17 4.35 -9.99 2.78
N PHE A 18 3.18 -9.69 3.33
CA PHE A 18 2.52 -8.40 3.18
C PHE A 18 3.37 -7.27 3.77
N TYR A 19 3.88 -7.48 4.99
CA TYR A 19 4.78 -6.57 5.67
C TYR A 19 6.06 -6.30 4.85
N SER A 20 6.69 -7.36 4.33
CA SER A 20 7.92 -7.25 3.55
C SER A 20 7.69 -6.54 2.21
N LEU A 21 6.55 -6.82 1.56
CA LEU A 21 6.14 -6.12 0.34
C LEU A 21 5.97 -4.62 0.60
N ASN A 22 5.30 -4.26 1.70
CA ASN A 22 5.14 -2.87 2.12
C ASN A 22 6.49 -2.19 2.40
N GLU A 23 7.42 -2.81 3.13
CA GLU A 23 8.74 -2.22 3.40
C GLU A 23 9.49 -1.88 2.11
N ASN A 24 9.49 -2.80 1.15
CA ASN A 24 10.18 -2.59 -0.13
C ASN A 24 9.57 -1.43 -0.91
N GLU A 25 8.25 -1.34 -0.98
CA GLU A 25 7.59 -0.28 -1.74
C GLU A 25 7.60 1.08 -1.04
N ILE A 26 7.63 1.12 0.30
CA ILE A 26 7.87 2.37 1.04
C ILE A 26 9.20 3.00 0.60
N LEU A 27 10.26 2.21 0.43
CA LEU A 27 11.54 2.71 -0.07
C LEU A 27 11.40 3.31 -1.48
N ASN A 28 10.69 2.63 -2.38
CA ASN A 28 10.42 3.15 -3.73
C ASN A 28 9.61 4.46 -3.71
N PHE A 29 8.51 4.49 -2.96
CA PHE A 29 7.63 5.66 -2.89
C PHE A 29 8.31 6.86 -2.22
N SER A 30 9.16 6.61 -1.21
CA SER A 30 9.97 7.66 -0.59
C SER A 30 10.96 8.29 -1.57
N ALA A 31 11.46 7.53 -2.55
CA ALA A 31 12.30 8.00 -3.63
C ALA A 31 11.51 8.62 -4.81
N GLY A 32 10.17 8.66 -4.72
CA GLY A 32 9.30 9.16 -5.77
C GLY A 32 9.10 8.20 -6.95
N ASN A 33 9.53 6.94 -6.81
CA ASN A 33 9.34 5.91 -7.83
C ASN A 33 8.00 5.19 -7.60
N PHE A 34 7.05 5.39 -8.52
CA PHE A 34 5.72 4.78 -8.47
C PHE A 34 5.44 3.86 -9.67
N ASP A 35 6.47 3.46 -10.43
CA ASP A 35 6.30 2.70 -11.68
C ASP A 35 5.64 1.33 -11.45
N GLN A 36 5.83 0.75 -10.28
CA GLN A 36 5.30 -0.57 -9.88
C GLN A 36 4.05 -0.48 -8.99
N LEU A 37 3.42 0.70 -8.89
CA LEU A 37 2.30 0.93 -7.98
C LEU A 37 1.12 -0.03 -8.23
N GLU A 38 0.80 -0.28 -9.50
CA GLU A 38 -0.29 -1.21 -9.87
C GLU A 38 0.05 -2.66 -9.48
N ASP A 39 1.27 -3.12 -9.80
CA ASP A 39 1.73 -4.47 -9.45
C ASP A 39 1.79 -4.67 -7.92
N PHE A 40 2.17 -3.64 -7.18
CA PHE A 40 2.11 -3.60 -5.72
C PHE A 40 0.67 -3.80 -5.22
N TYR A 41 -0.30 -3.02 -5.71
CA TYR A 41 -1.70 -3.16 -5.31
C TYR A 41 -2.26 -4.54 -5.65
N GLN A 42 -1.99 -5.05 -6.84
CA GLN A 42 -2.45 -6.39 -7.26
C GLN A 42 -1.85 -7.49 -6.40
N THR A 43 -0.57 -7.37 -6.04
CA THR A 43 0.10 -8.35 -5.18
C THR A 43 -0.46 -8.30 -3.76
N ARG A 44 -0.72 -7.10 -3.21
CA ARG A 44 -1.40 -6.93 -1.92
C ARG A 44 -2.78 -7.57 -1.90
N GLU A 45 -3.59 -7.32 -2.93
CA GLU A 45 -4.93 -7.89 -3.01
C GLU A 45 -4.89 -9.42 -3.01
N LYS A 46 -4.01 -10.02 -3.81
CA LYS A 46 -3.81 -11.48 -3.83
C LYS A 46 -3.41 -12.03 -2.46
N ILE A 47 -2.55 -11.33 -1.71
CA ILE A 47 -2.19 -11.75 -0.35
C ILE A 47 -3.41 -11.66 0.59
N LEU A 48 -4.21 -10.59 0.50
CA LEU A 48 -5.44 -10.44 1.29
C LEU A 48 -6.48 -11.52 0.97
N GLU A 49 -6.62 -11.92 -0.30
CA GLU A 49 -7.46 -13.03 -0.71
C GLU A 49 -7.03 -14.34 -0.02
N MET A 50 -5.72 -14.62 0.01
CA MET A 50 -5.18 -15.79 0.72
C MET A 50 -5.42 -15.73 2.23
N VAL A 51 -5.25 -14.56 2.85
CA VAL A 51 -5.57 -14.36 4.28
C VAL A 51 -7.05 -14.58 4.55
N LYS A 52 -7.94 -14.05 3.70
CA LYS A 52 -9.39 -14.21 3.81
C LYS A 52 -9.81 -15.68 3.65
N TYR A 53 -9.18 -16.40 2.72
CA TYR A 53 -9.38 -17.85 2.59
C TYR A 53 -8.96 -18.60 3.86
N LEU A 54 -7.79 -18.27 4.42
CA LEU A 54 -7.31 -18.88 5.67
C LEU A 54 -8.24 -18.58 6.85
N ASP A 55 -8.82 -17.38 6.92
CA ASP A 55 -9.81 -17.04 7.94
C ASP A 55 -11.08 -17.90 7.82
N GLN A 56 -11.58 -18.11 6.61
CA GLN A 56 -12.72 -19.03 6.39
C GLN A 56 -12.39 -20.47 6.79
N GLU A 57 -11.17 -20.95 6.52
CA GLU A 57 -10.72 -22.27 6.93
C GLU A 57 -10.52 -22.39 8.45
N LEU A 58 -10.06 -21.31 9.10
CA LEU A 58 -9.95 -21.22 10.56
C LEU A 58 -11.32 -21.30 11.22
N ASP A 59 -12.31 -20.56 10.71
CA ASP A 59 -13.69 -20.57 11.23
C ASP A 59 -14.31 -21.98 11.13
N LYS A 60 -14.14 -22.64 9.97
CA LYS A 60 -14.57 -24.03 9.78
C LYS A 60 -13.86 -24.98 10.74
N ALA A 61 -12.55 -24.83 10.90
CA ALA A 61 -11.76 -25.67 11.78
C ALA A 61 -12.14 -25.48 13.25
N GLN A 62 -12.46 -24.26 13.68
CA GLN A 62 -12.89 -23.94 15.05
C GLN A 62 -14.23 -24.59 15.40
N ASN A 63 -15.19 -24.58 14.47
CA ASN A 63 -16.50 -25.21 14.65
C ASN A 63 -16.43 -26.74 14.83
N LEU A 64 -15.33 -27.36 14.40
CA LEU A 64 -15.10 -28.81 14.48
C LEU A 64 -14.31 -29.23 15.74
N VAL A 65 -13.86 -28.28 16.57
CA VAL A 65 -13.07 -28.61 17.77
C VAL A 65 -14.00 -28.98 18.93
N THR A 66 -14.09 -30.29 19.18
CA THR A 66 -14.57 -30.86 20.44
C THR A 66 -13.39 -31.07 21.40
N ASN A 67 -13.46 -30.45 22.57
CA ASN A 67 -12.40 -30.27 23.58
C ASN A 67 -11.40 -31.44 23.83
N GLN A 68 -10.10 -31.11 23.82
CA GLN A 68 -9.13 -31.20 24.94
C GLN A 68 -7.82 -30.57 24.43
N VAL A 69 -7.51 -29.35 24.88
CA VAL A 69 -6.32 -28.59 24.44
C VAL A 69 -5.20 -28.79 25.46
N THR A 70 -4.09 -29.36 25.01
CA THR A 70 -2.90 -29.53 25.85
C THR A 70 -2.30 -28.17 26.21
N THR A 71 -1.55 -28.09 27.32
CA THR A 71 -0.86 -26.85 27.71
C THR A 71 0.06 -26.34 26.62
N GLU A 72 0.74 -27.25 25.92
CA GLU A 72 1.66 -26.92 24.83
C GLU A 72 0.94 -26.34 23.61
N GLN A 73 -0.17 -26.95 23.18
CA GLN A 73 -1.00 -26.39 22.10
C GLN A 73 -1.56 -25.01 22.46
N ARG A 74 -1.84 -24.79 23.75
CA ARG A 74 -2.31 -23.49 24.26
C ARG A 74 -1.20 -22.43 24.20
N ARG A 75 0.06 -22.83 24.44
CA ARG A 75 1.24 -21.97 24.31
C ARG A 75 1.49 -21.60 22.85
N GLU A 76 1.58 -22.59 21.96
CA GLU A 76 1.76 -22.38 20.52
C GLU A 76 0.67 -21.49 19.92
N LEU A 77 -0.59 -21.69 20.33
CA LEU A 77 -1.70 -20.85 19.89
C LEU A 77 -1.50 -19.38 20.29
N ARG A 78 -1.06 -19.13 21.53
CA ARG A 78 -0.80 -17.77 22.02
C ARG A 78 0.36 -17.11 21.28
N GLU A 79 1.43 -17.86 21.04
CA GLU A 79 2.59 -17.38 20.28
C GLU A 79 2.17 -17.01 18.86
N ALA A 80 1.40 -17.88 18.17
CA ALA A 80 0.91 -17.60 16.83
C ALA A 80 -0.03 -16.37 16.78
N LEU A 81 -0.89 -16.20 17.78
CA LEU A 81 -1.76 -15.02 17.87
C LEU A 81 -0.97 -13.73 18.16
N ALA A 82 0.04 -13.79 19.03
CA ALA A 82 0.90 -12.63 19.31
C ALA A 82 1.66 -12.17 18.06
N VAL A 83 2.22 -13.12 17.30
CA VAL A 83 2.89 -12.82 16.01
C VAL A 83 1.91 -12.19 15.02
N LYS A 84 0.68 -12.69 14.94
CA LYS A 84 -0.38 -12.11 14.10
C LYS A 84 -0.64 -10.65 14.48
N ASP A 85 -0.83 -10.38 15.77
CA ASP A 85 -1.15 -9.04 16.26
C ASP A 85 0.00 -8.06 16.01
N GLU A 86 1.24 -8.52 16.19
CA GLU A 86 2.43 -7.73 15.86
C GLU A 86 2.48 -7.36 14.37
N TYR A 87 2.34 -8.32 13.47
CA TYR A 87 2.35 -8.03 12.03
C TYR A 87 1.23 -7.09 11.62
N VAL A 88 0.00 -7.30 12.13
CA VAL A 88 -1.14 -6.42 11.82
C VAL A 88 -0.86 -4.98 12.28
N SER A 89 -0.34 -4.79 13.49
CA SER A 89 0.00 -3.46 14.01
C SER A 89 1.06 -2.77 13.14
N ARG A 90 2.08 -3.50 12.71
CA ARG A 90 3.15 -2.97 11.87
C ARG A 90 2.65 -2.63 10.46
N ILE A 91 1.86 -3.50 9.85
CA ILE A 91 1.27 -3.28 8.52
C ILE A 91 0.39 -2.02 8.51
N LEU A 92 -0.42 -1.81 9.55
CA LEU A 92 -1.24 -0.60 9.65
C LEU A 92 -0.38 0.66 9.73
N SER A 93 0.76 0.60 10.41
CA SER A 93 1.70 1.72 10.49
C SER A 93 2.35 2.00 9.13
N GLN A 94 2.75 0.96 8.40
CA GLN A 94 3.27 1.06 7.04
C GLN A 94 2.24 1.65 6.07
N ASP A 95 0.97 1.28 6.19
CA ASP A 95 -0.08 1.81 5.31
C ASP A 95 -0.28 3.31 5.50
N LEU A 96 -0.12 3.84 6.73
CA LEU A 96 -0.13 5.28 6.97
C LEU A 96 1.06 5.98 6.29
N GLU A 97 2.24 5.36 6.29
CA GLU A 97 3.43 5.88 5.61
C GLU A 97 3.25 5.89 4.09
N ILE A 98 2.74 4.80 3.51
CA ILE A 98 2.42 4.71 2.09
C ILE A 98 1.44 5.81 1.68
N LEU A 99 0.37 6.01 2.45
CA LEU A 99 -0.60 7.07 2.20
C LEU A 99 0.04 8.47 2.23
N ALA A 100 0.96 8.71 3.17
CA ALA A 100 1.69 9.97 3.26
C ALA A 100 2.59 10.19 2.03
N CYS A 101 3.29 9.15 1.55
CA CYS A 101 4.08 9.23 0.32
C CYS A 101 3.22 9.56 -0.90
N ILE A 102 2.05 8.92 -1.03
CA ILE A 102 1.12 9.15 -2.14
C ILE A 102 0.57 10.58 -2.12
N GLU A 103 0.13 11.09 -0.96
CA GLU A 103 -0.39 12.45 -0.84
C GLU A 103 0.69 13.52 -1.11
N SER A 104 1.94 13.26 -0.69
CA SER A 104 3.08 14.10 -1.04
C SER A 104 3.30 14.16 -2.56
N ALA A 105 3.36 12.99 -3.22
CA ALA A 105 3.55 12.90 -4.65
C ALA A 105 2.43 13.60 -5.44
N LYS A 106 1.17 13.37 -5.05
CA LYS A 106 0.00 14.05 -5.61
C LYS A 106 0.09 15.56 -5.45
N SER A 107 0.50 16.06 -4.28
CA SER A 107 0.70 17.48 -4.02
C SER A 107 1.80 18.09 -4.89
N ASN A 108 2.88 17.34 -5.17
CA ASN A 108 3.96 17.76 -6.07
C ASN A 108 3.44 17.89 -7.51
N ILE A 109 2.76 16.86 -8.02
CA ILE A 109 2.17 16.84 -9.37
C ILE A 109 1.21 18.03 -9.56
N ILE A 110 0.37 18.32 -8.57
CA ILE A 110 -0.56 19.47 -8.65
C ILE A 110 0.19 20.79 -8.78
N ARG A 111 1.28 20.99 -8.02
CA ARG A 111 2.11 22.20 -8.10
C ARG A 111 2.78 22.33 -9.46
N GLU A 112 3.37 21.25 -9.97
CA GLU A 112 4.00 21.21 -11.30
C GLU A 112 3.00 21.54 -12.41
N LEU A 113 1.79 20.98 -12.36
CA LEU A 113 0.73 21.28 -13.32
C LEU A 113 0.30 22.75 -13.27
N GLN A 114 0.24 23.36 -12.08
CA GLN A 114 -0.06 24.77 -11.95
C GLN A 114 1.05 25.65 -12.56
N ASP A 115 2.31 25.30 -12.34
CA ASP A 115 3.44 26.08 -12.85
C ASP A 115 3.61 25.93 -14.37
N LEU A 116 3.35 24.74 -14.93
CA LEU A 116 3.25 24.54 -16.38
C LEU A 116 2.14 25.40 -16.99
N ARG A 117 0.97 25.51 -16.34
CA ARG A 117 -0.12 26.39 -16.79
C ARG A 117 0.28 27.87 -16.77
N LYS A 118 0.97 28.32 -15.72
CA LYS A 118 1.50 29.70 -15.65
C LYS A 118 2.51 29.97 -16.76
N THR A 119 3.46 29.06 -16.96
CA THR A 119 4.49 29.16 -18.00
C THR A 119 3.87 29.21 -19.39
N LYS A 120 2.88 28.34 -19.67
CA LYS A 120 2.14 28.36 -20.94
C LYS A 120 1.43 29.69 -21.19
N ARG A 121 0.81 30.29 -20.16
CA ARG A 121 0.19 31.62 -20.25
C ARG A 121 1.22 32.71 -20.53
N ALA A 122 2.35 32.71 -19.82
CA ALA A 122 3.43 33.68 -20.04
C ALA A 122 3.96 33.60 -21.48
N VAL A 123 4.28 32.41 -21.97
CA VAL A 123 4.75 32.18 -23.35
C VAL A 123 3.69 32.62 -24.38
N SER A 124 2.41 32.34 -24.11
CA SER A 124 1.32 32.80 -24.98
C SER A 124 1.23 34.33 -25.04
N GLY A 125 1.43 35.03 -23.92
CA GLY A 125 1.43 36.50 -23.86
C GLY A 125 2.60 37.14 -24.61
N TYR A 126 3.79 36.52 -24.58
CA TYR A 126 4.92 36.96 -25.39
C TYR A 126 4.65 36.80 -26.89
N LYS A 127 4.04 35.69 -27.33
CA LYS A 127 3.67 35.49 -28.74
C LYS A 127 2.60 36.45 -29.25
N SER A 128 1.65 36.88 -28.41
CA SER A 128 0.64 37.86 -28.81
C SER A 128 1.21 39.29 -28.91
N ASN A 129 2.13 39.67 -28.01
CA ASN A 129 2.76 40.99 -28.05
C ASN A 129 3.68 41.17 -29.27
N LEU A 130 4.38 40.10 -29.70
CA LEU A 130 5.16 40.11 -30.94
C LEU A 130 4.29 40.32 -32.20
N LYS A 131 3.03 39.83 -32.19
CA LYS A 131 2.10 40.01 -33.32
C LYS A 131 1.52 41.41 -33.40
N ASN A 132 1.26 42.06 -32.27
CA ASN A 132 0.73 43.42 -32.28
C ASN A 132 1.80 44.45 -32.69
N HIS A 133 3.07 44.20 -32.39
CA HIS A 133 4.13 45.15 -32.76
C HIS A 133 4.41 45.19 -34.27
N GLN A 134 4.09 44.12 -35.01
CA GLN A 134 4.22 44.10 -36.48
C GLN A 134 3.08 44.82 -37.21
N LEU A 135 1.94 45.08 -36.55
CA LEU A 135 0.79 45.75 -37.16
C LEU A 135 0.83 47.28 -37.03
N ASP A 136 1.62 47.81 -36.09
CA ASP A 136 1.77 49.25 -35.87
C ASP A 136 2.89 49.88 -36.72
N GLU A 137 3.75 49.09 -37.37
CA GLU A 137 4.83 49.59 -38.26
C GLU A 137 4.40 49.76 -39.74
N GLU A 138 3.20 49.32 -40.13
CA GLU A 138 2.67 49.42 -41.51
C GLU A 138 1.57 50.48 -41.71
N ALA A 139 1.40 51.45 -40.80
CA ALA A 139 0.38 52.51 -40.89
C ALA A 139 0.94 53.91 -41.18
#